data_AF-A0AAV7XS49-F1
#
_entry.id   AF-A0AAV7XS49-F1
#
_cell.length_a   1.000
_cell.length_b   1.000
_cell.length_c   1.000
_cell.angle_alpha   90.00
_cell.angle_beta   90.00
_cell.angle_gamma   90.00
#
_symmetry.space_group_name_H-M   'P 1'
#
loop_
_entity.id
_entity.type
_entity.pdbx_description
1 polymer ?
#
loop_
_entity_poly.entity_id
_entity_poly.type
_entity_poly.pdbx_seq_one_letter_code
_entity_poly.pdbx_strand_id
1 'polypeptide(L)'
;MSKQTQKTFYRQLCIAKFEDCPMSSNTPIPPPPLPPKSTMHGLYEKYPSTPSTFKSSVQNSSYYEPNAEQELIDTRNRLWELEGWKEAPLLTVYQYLPSILQEGPQCGLVALAMAAAASQSSVSVQDLLREAQTRGYSYQGEMFSVDDMASLALAFLPNVSVQVIEGLVENRDTVVHSLARGAVLLIPYDADRNHEPCCRRGHKAHWAAVCGAIVSSHKCLLAARQGKSRRLMLWDFDVLASSNSNLVEFSPERGEDSSKYHLPKGGVRAGLCGRALILQQR
;
A
#
# COMPACT_ATOMS: atom_id res chain seq x y z
N MET A 1 -10.01 4.23 29.79
CA MET A 1 -9.03 3.14 30.04
C MET A 1 -7.63 3.73 30.00
N SER A 2 -6.73 3.33 30.91
CA SER A 2 -5.42 4.00 31.03
C SER A 2 -4.49 3.67 29.85
N LYS A 3 -3.57 4.58 29.52
CA LYS A 3 -2.58 4.44 28.43
C LYS A 3 -1.71 3.18 28.57
N GLN A 4 -1.63 2.59 29.77
CA GLN A 4 -0.91 1.35 30.03
C GLN A 4 -1.69 0.10 29.60
N THR A 5 -3.03 0.12 29.68
CA THR A 5 -3.89 -1.00 29.29
C THR A 5 -3.99 -1.14 27.76
N GLN A 6 -3.88 -0.04 27.01
CA GLN A 6 -3.82 -0.08 25.53
C GLN A 6 -2.55 -0.75 25.02
N LYS A 7 -1.39 -0.53 25.67
CA LYS A 7 -0.10 -1.12 25.23
C LYS A 7 -0.07 -2.64 25.35
N THR A 8 -0.78 -3.21 26.33
CA THR A 8 -0.81 -4.67 26.57
C THR A 8 -1.76 -5.39 25.60
N PHE A 9 -2.87 -4.76 25.20
CA PHE A 9 -3.83 -5.37 24.28
C PHE A 9 -3.28 -5.50 22.85
N TYR A 10 -2.50 -4.52 22.37
CA TYR A 10 -1.86 -4.58 21.06
C TYR A 10 -0.67 -5.57 20.98
N ARG A 11 -0.08 -5.93 22.13
CA ARG A 11 0.98 -6.95 22.17
C ARG A 11 0.42 -8.39 22.14
N GLN A 12 -0.85 -8.58 22.53
CA GLN A 12 -1.49 -9.89 22.60
C GLN A 12 -1.99 -10.42 21.25
N LEU A 13 -2.19 -9.56 20.24
CA LEU A 13 -2.48 -10.02 18.86
C LEU A 13 -1.22 -10.49 18.10
N CYS A 14 -0.02 -10.33 18.69
CA CYS A 14 1.24 -10.75 18.07
C CYS A 14 1.82 -12.06 18.63
N ILE A 15 1.17 -12.75 19.58
CA ILE A 15 1.67 -14.05 20.09
C ILE A 15 0.52 -15.00 20.48
N ALA A 16 0.24 -15.99 19.65
CA ALA A 16 -0.31 -17.31 20.02
C ALA A 16 -0.14 -18.26 18.81
N LYS A 17 1.05 -18.87 18.65
CA LYS A 17 1.45 -20.24 19.02
C LYS A 17 0.78 -21.36 18.23
N PHE A 18 1.61 -22.00 17.40
CA PHE A 18 1.56 -23.43 17.09
C PHE A 18 1.57 -24.25 18.39
N GLU A 19 0.59 -25.15 18.57
CA GLU A 19 0.75 -26.59 18.91
C GLU A 19 -0.60 -27.22 19.32
N ASP A 20 -0.85 -28.38 18.70
CA ASP A 20 -1.67 -29.55 19.06
C ASP A 20 -3.20 -29.52 19.25
N CYS A 21 -3.81 -30.38 18.44
CA CYS A 21 -5.20 -30.82 18.42
C CYS A 21 -5.53 -31.71 19.64
N PRO A 22 -6.78 -31.68 20.13
CA PRO A 22 -7.53 -32.93 20.09
C PRO A 22 -8.98 -32.78 19.62
N MET A 23 -9.42 -33.83 18.93
CA MET A 23 -10.77 -34.09 18.45
C MET A 23 -11.84 -33.93 19.53
N SER A 24 -12.91 -33.21 19.23
CA SER A 24 -14.25 -33.58 19.70
C SER A 24 -15.33 -33.00 18.80
N SER A 25 -16.21 -33.90 18.37
CA SER A 25 -17.44 -33.70 17.62
C SER A 25 -18.40 -32.69 18.26
N ASN A 26 -19.00 -31.82 17.45
CA ASN A 26 -20.39 -31.40 17.63
C ASN A 26 -21.02 -30.89 16.33
N THR A 27 -22.26 -31.32 16.13
CA THR A 27 -23.09 -31.23 14.92
C THR A 27 -23.55 -29.80 14.55
N PRO A 28 -23.77 -29.48 13.26
CA PRO A 28 -24.19 -28.15 12.82
C PRO A 28 -25.70 -27.89 13.01
N ILE A 29 -26.02 -26.67 13.44
CA ILE A 29 -27.38 -26.10 13.47
C ILE A 29 -27.66 -25.45 12.09
N PRO A 30 -28.87 -25.61 11.51
CA PRO A 30 -29.17 -25.11 10.16
C PRO A 30 -29.41 -23.58 10.13
N PRO A 31 -29.13 -22.91 9.00
CA PRO A 31 -29.37 -21.48 8.83
C PRO A 31 -30.87 -21.16 8.53
N PRO A 32 -31.34 -19.95 8.88
CA PRO A 32 -32.71 -19.49 8.61
C PRO A 32 -32.95 -19.16 7.11
N PRO A 33 -34.23 -19.14 6.66
CA PRO A 33 -34.58 -19.06 5.25
C PRO A 33 -34.43 -17.65 4.64
N LEU A 34 -34.07 -17.62 3.36
CA LEU A 34 -33.94 -16.41 2.52
C LEU A 34 -35.31 -15.88 2.04
N PRO A 35 -35.48 -14.55 1.90
CA PRO A 35 -36.69 -13.94 1.34
C PRO A 35 -36.81 -14.12 -0.19
N PRO A 36 -38.04 -14.10 -0.75
CA PRO A 36 -38.31 -14.45 -2.14
C PRO A 36 -37.87 -13.38 -3.16
N LYS A 37 -37.36 -13.85 -4.30
CA LYS A 37 -37.00 -13.05 -5.49
C LYS A 37 -38.26 -12.68 -6.27
N SER A 38 -38.47 -11.39 -6.51
CA SER A 38 -39.49 -10.92 -7.47
C SER A 38 -38.93 -10.98 -8.89
N THR A 39 -39.64 -11.68 -9.76
CA THR A 39 -39.38 -11.79 -11.20
C THR A 39 -40.56 -11.15 -11.93
N MET A 40 -40.33 -10.17 -12.78
CA MET A 40 -41.29 -9.76 -13.80
C MET A 40 -40.57 -9.53 -15.13
N HIS A 41 -41.12 -10.20 -16.14
CA HIS A 41 -40.72 -10.30 -17.54
C HIS A 41 -41.37 -9.20 -18.39
N GLY A 42 -40.66 -8.68 -19.41
CA GLY A 42 -41.19 -8.05 -20.65
C GLY A 42 -41.92 -6.71 -20.48
N LEU A 43 -41.91 -5.73 -21.39
CA LEU A 43 -41.86 -5.74 -22.84
C LEU A 43 -41.33 -4.37 -23.36
N TYR A 44 -40.93 -4.39 -24.63
CA TYR A 44 -40.47 -3.30 -25.50
C TYR A 44 -41.42 -2.08 -25.56
N GLU A 45 -40.90 -0.85 -25.73
CA GLU A 45 -41.26 0.07 -26.83
C GLU A 45 -40.37 1.33 -26.93
N LYS A 46 -40.37 1.94 -28.12
CA LYS A 46 -39.44 2.92 -28.71
C LYS A 46 -39.69 4.39 -28.29
N TYR A 47 -38.60 5.17 -28.28
CA TYR A 47 -38.44 6.64 -28.09
C TYR A 47 -39.44 7.59 -28.84
N PRO A 48 -39.65 8.85 -28.39
CA PRO A 48 -38.80 9.98 -28.84
C PRO A 48 -38.43 11.04 -27.77
N SER A 49 -37.34 11.73 -28.07
CA SER A 49 -36.57 12.74 -27.33
C SER A 49 -37.27 14.08 -27.05
N THR A 50 -37.12 14.61 -25.83
CA THR A 50 -37.03 16.05 -25.49
C THR A 50 -36.29 16.25 -24.15
N PRO A 51 -35.58 17.39 -23.96
CA PRO A 51 -34.60 17.55 -22.88
C PRO A 51 -35.28 17.95 -21.55
N SER A 52 -35.28 17.01 -20.59
CA SER A 52 -35.70 17.29 -19.22
C SER A 52 -34.49 17.59 -18.34
N THR A 53 -34.50 18.81 -17.81
CA THR A 53 -33.58 19.37 -16.82
C THR A 53 -33.50 18.47 -15.58
N PHE A 54 -32.58 17.51 -15.59
CA PHE A 54 -32.22 16.78 -14.38
C PHE A 54 -31.44 17.73 -13.46
N LYS A 55 -32.14 18.25 -12.45
CA LYS A 55 -31.50 18.74 -11.23
C LYS A 55 -30.75 17.56 -10.63
N SER A 56 -29.46 17.46 -10.93
CA SER A 56 -28.56 16.62 -10.16
C SER A 56 -28.51 17.21 -8.75
N SER A 57 -29.22 16.56 -7.83
CA SER A 57 -28.90 16.66 -6.41
C SER A 57 -27.52 16.03 -6.24
N VAL A 58 -26.48 16.83 -6.51
CA VAL A 58 -25.13 16.58 -6.02
C VAL A 58 -25.27 16.64 -4.51
N GLN A 59 -25.51 15.47 -3.89
CA GLN A 59 -25.21 15.33 -2.49
C GLN A 59 -23.72 15.60 -2.37
N ASN A 60 -23.38 16.72 -1.76
CA ASN A 60 -22.05 16.99 -1.23
C ASN A 60 -21.69 15.82 -0.32
N SER A 61 -21.06 14.79 -0.88
CA SER A 61 -20.36 13.76 -0.13
C SER A 61 -19.17 14.47 0.50
N SER A 62 -19.41 15.09 1.66
CA SER A 62 -18.37 15.56 2.57
C SER A 62 -17.34 14.44 2.67
N TYR A 63 -16.15 14.67 2.14
CA TYR A 63 -15.06 13.71 2.22
C TYR A 63 -14.80 13.40 3.69
N TYR A 64 -15.15 12.20 4.12
CA TYR A 64 -14.88 11.69 5.45
C TYR A 64 -13.42 11.24 5.47
N GLU A 65 -12.58 11.87 6.31
CA GLU A 65 -11.27 11.31 6.65
C GLU A 65 -11.46 10.38 7.86
N PRO A 66 -11.53 9.05 7.65
CA PRO A 66 -11.58 8.10 8.75
C PRO A 66 -10.32 8.24 9.61
N ASN A 67 -10.47 8.03 10.92
CA ASN A 67 -9.30 7.79 11.75
C ASN A 67 -8.65 6.44 11.36
N ALA A 68 -7.42 6.22 11.81
CA ALA A 68 -6.63 5.03 11.51
C ALA A 68 -7.38 3.70 11.70
N GLU A 69 -8.11 3.58 12.81
CA GLU A 69 -8.83 2.37 13.19
C GLU A 69 -10.04 2.14 12.28
N GLN A 70 -10.81 3.19 12.02
CA GLN A 70 -11.95 3.13 11.13
C GLN A 70 -11.53 2.81 9.70
N GLU A 71 -10.45 3.41 9.20
CA GLU A 71 -9.93 3.13 7.86
C GLU A 71 -9.55 1.65 7.72
N LEU A 72 -8.89 1.08 8.73
CA LEU A 72 -8.53 -0.33 8.71
C LEU A 72 -9.77 -1.23 8.71
N ILE A 73 -10.74 -0.93 9.58
CA ILE A 73 -11.99 -1.70 9.67
C ILE A 73 -12.75 -1.63 8.34
N ASP A 74 -12.90 -0.44 7.78
CA ASP A 74 -13.61 -0.23 6.50
C ASP A 74 -12.91 -0.97 5.37
N THR A 75 -11.57 -0.89 5.32
CA THR A 75 -10.78 -1.56 4.28
C THR A 75 -10.86 -3.08 4.42
N ARG A 76 -10.77 -3.61 5.66
CA ARG A 76 -10.94 -5.04 5.95
C ARG A 76 -12.34 -5.52 5.55
N ASN A 77 -13.38 -4.81 5.97
CA ASN A 77 -14.77 -5.20 5.69
C ASN A 77 -15.02 -5.19 4.18
N ARG A 78 -14.58 -4.15 3.46
CA ARG A 78 -14.68 -4.07 2.01
C ARG A 78 -13.97 -5.25 1.33
N LEU A 79 -12.79 -5.65 1.80
CA LEU A 79 -12.10 -6.81 1.25
C LEU A 79 -12.83 -8.11 1.52
N TRP A 80 -13.34 -8.30 2.74
CA TRP A 80 -14.09 -9.49 3.11
C TRP A 80 -15.26 -9.70 2.14
N GLU A 81 -15.92 -8.61 1.77
CA GLU A 81 -17.00 -8.58 0.78
C GLU A 81 -16.51 -8.83 -0.67
N LEU A 82 -15.44 -8.17 -1.11
CA LEU A 82 -14.94 -8.26 -2.49
C LEU A 82 -14.32 -9.61 -2.83
N GLU A 83 -13.52 -10.14 -1.92
CA GLU A 83 -12.69 -11.32 -2.15
C GLU A 83 -13.40 -12.61 -1.70
N GLY A 84 -14.56 -12.49 -1.06
CA GLY A 84 -15.36 -13.63 -0.61
C GLY A 84 -14.57 -14.54 0.33
N TRP A 85 -13.87 -13.96 1.31
CA TRP A 85 -13.06 -14.74 2.26
C TRP A 85 -13.95 -15.73 2.99
N LYS A 86 -13.64 -17.02 2.81
CA LYS A 86 -14.38 -18.12 3.44
C LYS A 86 -13.94 -18.34 4.88
N GLU A 87 -12.71 -17.94 5.21
CA GLU A 87 -12.08 -18.15 6.51
C GLU A 87 -11.42 -16.87 7.03
N ALA A 88 -11.30 -16.79 8.35
CA ALA A 88 -10.67 -15.65 9.01
C ALA A 88 -9.17 -15.56 8.66
N PRO A 89 -8.60 -14.33 8.58
CA PRO A 89 -7.16 -14.16 8.45
C PRO A 89 -6.40 -14.86 9.58
N LEU A 90 -5.28 -15.50 9.22
CA LEU A 90 -4.27 -15.99 10.15
C LEU A 90 -3.49 -14.83 10.79
N LEU A 91 -3.31 -13.73 10.05
CA LEU A 91 -2.62 -12.53 10.51
C LEU A 91 -3.31 -11.29 9.94
N THR A 92 -3.49 -10.26 10.77
CA THR A 92 -3.86 -8.92 10.32
C THR A 92 -3.03 -7.91 11.09
N VAL A 93 -2.18 -7.18 10.39
CA VAL A 93 -1.28 -6.18 10.96
C VAL A 93 -1.42 -4.88 10.19
N TYR A 94 -1.44 -3.76 10.90
CA TYR A 94 -1.52 -2.44 10.32
C TYR A 94 -0.83 -1.42 11.22
N GLN A 95 0.12 -0.70 10.63
CA GLN A 95 0.72 0.50 11.16
C GLN A 95 0.10 1.68 10.43
N TYR A 96 -0.58 2.55 11.18
CA TYR A 96 -1.10 3.78 10.60
C TYR A 96 0.03 4.66 10.08
N LEU A 97 -0.12 5.09 8.82
CA LEU A 97 0.69 6.14 8.21
C LEU A 97 -0.24 7.29 7.77
N PRO A 98 0.17 8.55 8.00
CA PRO A 98 -0.57 9.70 7.49
C PRO A 98 -0.58 9.67 5.95
N SER A 99 -1.69 10.10 5.36
CA SER A 99 -1.77 10.25 3.91
C SER A 99 -1.23 11.61 3.48
N ILE A 100 -0.21 11.61 2.63
CA ILE A 100 0.39 12.81 2.03
C ILE A 100 0.20 12.75 0.51
N LEU A 101 -0.41 13.78 -0.09
CA LEU A 101 -0.47 13.89 -1.54
C LEU A 101 0.84 14.47 -2.07
N GLN A 102 1.35 13.91 -3.16
CA GLN A 102 2.56 14.38 -3.81
C GLN A 102 2.31 15.59 -4.69
N GLU A 103 3.34 16.41 -4.82
CA GLU A 103 3.44 17.46 -5.82
C GLU A 103 4.57 17.10 -6.80
N GLY A 104 4.27 17.10 -8.10
CA GLY A 104 5.24 16.70 -9.11
C GLY A 104 5.75 15.24 -8.94
N PRO A 105 7.02 14.94 -9.31
CA PRO A 105 7.56 13.58 -9.33
C PRO A 105 8.05 13.05 -7.96
N GLN A 106 7.54 13.58 -6.85
CA GLN A 106 8.03 13.33 -5.48
C GLN A 106 7.55 12.02 -4.81
N CYS A 107 7.06 11.05 -5.57
CA CYS A 107 6.42 9.85 -5.01
C CYS A 107 7.28 9.10 -3.98
N GLY A 108 8.58 8.98 -4.21
CA GLY A 108 9.51 8.34 -3.27
C GLY A 108 9.71 9.13 -1.98
N LEU A 109 9.90 10.45 -2.10
CA LEU A 109 10.08 11.34 -0.94
C LEU A 109 8.82 11.37 -0.08
N VAL A 110 7.65 11.38 -0.72
CA VAL A 110 6.36 11.29 -0.05
C VAL A 110 6.19 9.96 0.67
N ALA A 111 6.54 8.83 0.04
CA ALA A 111 6.48 7.53 0.68
C ALA A 111 7.41 7.46 1.93
N LEU A 112 8.61 8.03 1.84
CA LEU A 112 9.53 8.13 2.99
C LEU A 112 8.98 9.04 4.10
N ALA A 113 8.40 10.19 3.75
CA ALA A 113 7.77 11.09 4.72
C ALA A 113 6.57 10.44 5.43
N MET A 114 5.75 9.67 4.70
CA MET A 114 4.68 8.86 5.30
C MET A 114 5.26 7.83 6.28
N ALA A 115 6.31 7.12 5.88
CA ALA A 115 6.95 6.08 6.69
C ALA A 115 7.61 6.62 7.97
N ALA A 116 8.11 7.86 7.95
CA ALA A 116 8.71 8.52 9.11
C ALA A 116 7.78 8.54 10.33
N ALA A 117 6.46 8.64 10.10
CA ALA A 117 5.45 8.65 11.15
C ALA A 117 5.41 7.34 11.96
N ALA A 118 5.75 6.19 11.35
CA ALA A 118 5.85 4.92 12.06
C ALA A 118 6.95 4.95 13.14
N SER A 119 7.97 5.79 12.94
CA SER A 119 9.09 5.97 13.87
C SER A 119 8.93 7.21 14.75
N GLN A 120 7.71 7.75 14.86
CA GLN A 120 7.39 8.97 15.61
C GLN A 120 8.24 10.18 15.19
N SER A 121 8.78 10.14 13.98
CA SER A 121 9.56 11.21 13.36
C SER A 121 8.65 11.95 12.40
N SER A 122 8.79 13.26 12.33
CA SER A 122 8.13 14.08 11.32
C SER A 122 9.19 14.60 10.37
N VAL A 123 9.02 14.32 9.08
CA VAL A 123 9.96 14.70 8.04
C VAL A 123 9.21 15.46 6.95
N SER A 124 9.73 16.64 6.59
CA SER A 124 9.20 17.46 5.51
C SER A 124 9.63 16.90 4.15
N VAL A 125 8.68 16.76 3.22
CA VAL A 125 8.97 16.39 1.82
C VAL A 125 9.92 17.40 1.17
N GLN A 126 9.83 18.68 1.55
CA GLN A 126 10.69 19.73 1.01
C GLN A 126 12.14 19.63 1.52
N ASP A 127 12.33 19.22 2.78
CA ASP A 127 13.67 19.00 3.31
C ASP A 127 14.30 17.74 2.69
N LEU A 128 13.50 16.68 2.49
CA LEU A 128 13.92 15.49 1.75
C LEU A 128 14.33 15.84 0.32
N LEU A 129 13.55 16.68 -0.38
CA LEU A 129 13.86 17.13 -1.73
C LEU A 129 15.17 17.91 -1.78
N ARG A 130 15.35 18.86 -0.86
CA ARG A 130 16.58 19.67 -0.78
C ARG A 130 17.81 18.79 -0.56
N GLU A 131 17.72 17.82 0.33
CA GLU A 131 18.82 16.89 0.59
C GLU A 131 19.09 15.98 -0.62
N ALA A 132 18.03 15.43 -1.23
CA ALA A 132 18.16 14.60 -2.44
C ALA A 132 18.83 15.37 -3.58
N GLN A 133 18.48 16.65 -3.79
CA GLN A 133 19.12 17.52 -4.77
C GLN A 133 20.58 17.81 -4.40
N THR A 134 20.86 18.10 -3.13
CA THR A 134 22.22 18.39 -2.64
C THR A 134 23.16 17.20 -2.84
N ARG A 135 22.66 15.98 -2.65
CA ARG A 135 23.42 14.73 -2.88
C ARG A 135 23.44 14.29 -4.34
N GLY A 136 22.71 14.97 -5.22
CA GLY A 136 22.62 14.63 -6.64
C GLY A 136 21.77 13.40 -6.94
N TYR A 137 20.87 12.99 -6.04
CA TYR A 137 19.96 11.85 -6.22
C TYR A 137 18.74 12.18 -7.08
N SER A 138 18.44 13.48 -7.23
CA SER A 138 17.20 13.97 -7.83
C SER A 138 17.39 15.38 -8.39
N TYR A 139 16.73 15.70 -9.50
CA TYR A 139 16.61 17.08 -9.98
C TYR A 139 15.32 17.76 -9.50
N GLN A 140 14.20 17.04 -9.47
CA GLN A 140 12.86 17.61 -9.27
C GLN A 140 12.00 16.81 -8.28
N GLY A 141 12.56 15.77 -7.66
CA GLY A 141 11.91 14.91 -6.67
C GLY A 141 11.76 13.46 -7.11
N GLU A 142 12.13 13.13 -8.34
CA GLU A 142 12.24 11.74 -8.79
C GLU A 142 13.24 10.97 -7.92
N MET A 143 12.99 9.68 -7.72
CA MET A 143 13.91 8.77 -7.02
C MET A 143 13.95 7.43 -7.77
N PHE A 144 15.06 7.17 -8.45
CA PHE A 144 15.25 5.97 -9.28
C PHE A 144 16.27 4.99 -8.71
N SER A 145 16.62 5.13 -7.43
CA SER A 145 17.62 4.29 -6.76
C SER A 145 17.16 3.93 -5.35
N VAL A 146 17.09 2.63 -5.07
CA VAL A 146 16.81 2.11 -3.74
C VAL A 146 17.95 2.45 -2.75
N ASP A 147 19.19 2.50 -3.23
CA ASP A 147 20.36 2.84 -2.40
C ASP A 147 20.38 4.32 -2.00
N ASP A 148 20.00 5.20 -2.93
CA ASP A 148 19.89 6.64 -2.66
C ASP A 148 18.74 6.91 -1.68
N MET A 149 17.61 6.20 -1.86
CA MET A 149 16.49 6.23 -0.91
C MET A 149 16.91 5.72 0.48
N ALA A 150 17.69 4.63 0.57
CA ALA A 150 18.20 4.11 1.84
C ALA A 150 19.11 5.13 2.54
N SER A 151 20.00 5.75 1.77
CA SER A 151 20.91 6.80 2.27
C SER A 151 20.13 8.01 2.79
N LEU A 152 19.07 8.41 2.08
CA LEU A 152 18.20 9.49 2.50
C LEU A 152 17.41 9.13 3.77
N ALA A 153 16.88 7.90 3.85
CA ALA A 153 16.21 7.40 5.05
C ALA A 153 17.13 7.42 6.27
N LEU A 154 18.38 6.98 6.14
CA LEU A 154 19.37 7.01 7.23
C LEU A 154 19.69 8.45 7.69
N ALA A 155 19.70 9.42 6.77
CA ALA A 155 19.97 10.82 7.10
C ALA A 155 18.84 11.47 7.92
N PHE A 156 17.59 11.09 7.66
CA PHE A 156 16.42 11.70 8.31
C PHE A 156 15.81 10.88 9.45
N LEU A 157 16.11 9.58 9.54
CA LEU A 157 15.52 8.65 10.50
C LEU A 157 16.59 7.98 11.38
N PRO A 158 17.22 8.71 12.32
CA PRO A 158 18.38 8.21 13.08
C PRO A 158 18.07 6.99 13.97
N ASN A 159 16.81 6.80 14.37
CA ASN A 159 16.35 5.69 15.22
C ASN A 159 15.75 4.53 14.42
N VAL A 160 15.99 4.49 13.11
CA VAL A 160 15.47 3.46 12.21
C VAL A 160 16.63 2.63 11.67
N SER A 161 16.44 1.32 11.66
CA SER A 161 17.25 0.40 10.87
C SER A 161 16.69 0.35 9.45
N VAL A 162 17.59 0.47 8.47
CA VAL A 162 17.27 0.45 7.04
C VAL A 162 17.92 -0.79 6.45
N GLN A 163 17.10 -1.67 5.89
CA GLN A 163 17.56 -2.89 5.22
C GLN A 163 17.11 -2.87 3.76
N VAL A 164 18.06 -2.95 2.83
CA VAL A 164 17.75 -3.21 1.42
C VAL A 164 17.51 -4.71 1.26
N ILE A 165 16.44 -5.06 0.55
CA ILE A 165 16.15 -6.45 0.16
C ILE A 165 16.12 -6.56 -1.37
N GLU A 166 16.51 -7.73 -1.86
CA GLU A 166 16.45 -8.12 -3.27
C GLU A 166 15.53 -9.33 -3.40
N GLY A 167 14.51 -9.24 -4.26
CA GLY A 167 13.49 -10.27 -4.46
C GLY A 167 12.42 -10.24 -3.37
N LEU A 168 11.20 -9.79 -3.73
CA LEU A 168 10.11 -9.70 -2.75
C LEU A 168 9.53 -11.07 -2.38
N VAL A 169 9.48 -12.00 -3.35
CA VAL A 169 8.95 -13.36 -3.14
C VAL A 169 9.86 -14.16 -2.21
N GLU A 170 11.16 -14.07 -2.44
CA GLU A 170 12.21 -14.73 -1.66
C GLU A 170 12.25 -14.22 -0.22
N ASN A 171 11.83 -12.96 0.00
CA ASN A 171 11.78 -12.31 1.30
C ASN A 171 10.37 -12.25 1.89
N ARG A 172 9.39 -13.03 1.40
CA ARG A 172 7.99 -12.96 1.85
C ARG A 172 7.86 -13.04 3.37
N ASP A 173 8.47 -14.05 3.98
CA ASP A 173 8.40 -14.26 5.43
C ASP A 173 9.06 -13.11 6.18
N THR A 174 10.23 -12.65 5.75
CA THR A 174 10.94 -11.51 6.34
C THR A 174 10.10 -10.24 6.27
N VAL A 175 9.47 -9.95 5.13
CA VAL A 175 8.60 -8.78 4.94
C VAL A 175 7.40 -8.86 5.86
N VAL A 176 6.67 -9.97 5.86
CA VAL A 176 5.47 -10.15 6.71
C VAL A 176 5.83 -10.06 8.20
N HIS A 177 6.91 -10.72 8.63
CA HIS A 177 7.39 -10.65 10.01
C HIS A 177 7.82 -9.23 10.41
N SER A 178 8.46 -8.49 9.50
CA SER A 178 8.86 -7.10 9.76
C SER A 178 7.63 -6.19 9.88
N LEU A 179 6.65 -6.31 8.99
CA LEU A 179 5.37 -5.57 9.08
C LEU A 179 4.64 -5.87 10.39
N ALA A 180 4.63 -7.14 10.83
CA ALA A 180 4.05 -7.52 12.11
C ALA A 180 4.75 -6.88 13.33
N ARG A 181 6.01 -6.49 13.17
CA ARG A 181 6.81 -5.76 14.19
C ARG A 181 6.73 -4.25 14.01
N GLY A 182 5.81 -3.75 13.17
CA GLY A 182 5.59 -2.33 12.92
C GLY A 182 6.59 -1.71 11.94
N ALA A 183 7.37 -2.51 11.20
CA ALA A 183 8.18 -1.98 10.11
C ALA A 183 7.30 -1.42 8.99
N VAL A 184 7.90 -0.58 8.14
CA VAL A 184 7.32 -0.11 6.89
C VAL A 184 8.21 -0.58 5.75
N LEU A 185 7.62 -1.14 4.70
CA LEU A 185 8.33 -1.48 3.47
C LEU A 185 8.15 -0.33 2.47
N LEU A 186 9.24 0.33 2.08
CA LEU A 186 9.24 1.23 0.92
C LEU A 186 9.58 0.43 -0.32
N ILE A 187 8.70 0.46 -1.31
CA ILE A 187 8.83 -0.36 -2.51
C ILE A 187 8.53 0.45 -3.78
N PRO A 188 9.44 0.44 -4.77
CA PRO A 188 9.12 0.90 -6.10
C PRO A 188 8.28 -0.15 -6.83
N TYR A 189 7.30 0.26 -7.60
CA TYR A 189 6.43 -0.60 -8.40
C TYR A 189 5.96 0.13 -9.67
N ASP A 190 5.40 -0.59 -10.62
CA ASP A 190 4.86 -0.01 -11.86
C ASP A 190 3.38 0.29 -11.69
N ALA A 191 3.02 1.57 -11.66
CA ALA A 191 1.68 2.00 -11.30
C ALA A 191 0.74 2.10 -12.51
N ASP A 192 -0.45 1.53 -12.40
CA ASP A 192 -1.52 1.72 -13.39
C ASP A 192 -2.33 3.00 -13.12
N ARG A 193 -3.31 3.28 -13.99
CA ARG A 193 -4.20 4.45 -13.92
C ARG A 193 -4.99 4.52 -12.62
N ASN A 194 -5.35 3.38 -12.04
CA ASN A 194 -6.03 3.27 -10.73
C ASN A 194 -5.04 3.23 -9.54
N HIS A 195 -3.74 3.38 -9.81
CA HIS A 195 -2.61 3.31 -8.88
C HIS A 195 -2.28 1.91 -8.34
N GLU A 196 -2.96 0.86 -8.82
CA GLU A 196 -2.63 -0.52 -8.49
C GLU A 196 -1.32 -0.95 -9.20
N PRO A 197 -0.65 -1.99 -8.69
CA PRO A 197 0.52 -2.53 -9.34
C PRO A 197 0.12 -3.20 -10.66
N CYS A 198 0.90 -2.92 -11.70
CA CYS A 198 0.74 -3.54 -13.02
C CYS A 198 2.10 -4.00 -13.55
N CYS A 199 2.11 -4.52 -14.77
CA CYS A 199 3.32 -4.98 -15.43
C CYS A 199 3.52 -4.35 -16.82
N ARG A 200 3.96 -3.08 -16.88
CA ARG A 200 4.23 -2.29 -18.11
C ARG A 200 5.68 -1.79 -18.22
N ARG A 201 6.64 -2.67 -17.89
CA ARG A 201 8.11 -2.51 -17.97
C ARG A 201 8.70 -1.38 -17.10
N GLY A 202 7.94 -0.83 -16.16
CA GLY A 202 8.37 0.26 -15.28
C GLY A 202 8.19 1.65 -15.89
N HIS A 203 7.47 1.79 -17.01
CA HIS A 203 7.27 3.09 -17.66
C HIS A 203 6.48 4.07 -16.77
N LYS A 204 5.72 3.56 -15.80
CA LYS A 204 5.08 4.38 -14.76
C LYS A 204 5.59 3.98 -13.37
N ALA A 205 6.91 3.71 -13.26
CA ALA A 205 7.59 3.49 -11.99
C ALA A 205 7.20 4.55 -10.95
N HIS A 206 6.84 4.07 -9.77
CA HIS A 206 6.25 4.81 -8.66
C HIS A 206 6.68 4.19 -7.33
N TRP A 207 6.57 4.92 -6.24
CA TRP A 207 6.88 4.42 -4.90
C TRP A 207 5.64 4.30 -4.03
N ALA A 208 5.62 3.28 -3.18
CA ALA A 208 4.63 3.09 -2.14
C ALA A 208 5.28 2.80 -0.78
N ALA A 209 4.56 3.14 0.28
CA ALA A 209 4.84 2.70 1.64
C ALA A 209 3.83 1.62 2.04
N VAL A 210 4.30 0.39 2.17
CA VAL A 210 3.52 -0.74 2.66
C VAL A 210 3.63 -0.79 4.18
N CYS A 211 2.48 -0.71 4.85
CA CYS A 211 2.38 -0.50 6.29
C CYS A 211 1.49 -1.53 6.99
N GLY A 212 1.16 -2.64 6.32
CA GLY A 212 0.36 -3.69 6.91
C GLY A 212 0.22 -4.89 6.00
N ALA A 213 -0.29 -5.97 6.55
CA ALA A 213 -0.56 -7.20 5.84
C ALA A 213 -1.80 -7.91 6.39
N ILE A 214 -2.55 -8.56 5.49
CA ILE A 214 -3.61 -9.50 5.83
C ILE A 214 -3.23 -10.84 5.20
N VAL A 215 -3.02 -11.85 6.03
CA VAL A 215 -2.55 -13.18 5.60
C VAL A 215 -3.61 -14.21 5.93
N SER A 216 -3.96 -15.05 4.97
CA SER A 216 -4.77 -16.26 5.12
C SER A 216 -4.01 -17.47 4.57
N SER A 217 -4.64 -18.65 4.62
CA SER A 217 -4.10 -19.89 4.03
C SER A 217 -3.87 -19.80 2.52
N HIS A 218 -4.50 -18.85 1.82
CA HIS A 218 -4.47 -18.77 0.37
C HIS A 218 -4.07 -17.41 -0.19
N LYS A 219 -4.04 -16.36 0.64
CA LYS A 219 -3.78 -15.00 0.17
C LYS A 219 -2.92 -14.20 1.13
N CYS A 220 -2.07 -13.35 0.58
CA CYS A 220 -1.35 -12.33 1.31
C CYS A 220 -1.63 -10.99 0.64
N LEU A 221 -2.32 -10.10 1.35
CA LEU A 221 -2.63 -8.75 0.90
C LEU A 221 -1.78 -7.76 1.69
N LEU A 222 -1.22 -6.77 1.00
CA LEU A 222 -0.36 -5.73 1.55
C LEU A 222 -1.10 -4.40 1.57
N ALA A 223 -1.14 -3.75 2.74
CA ALA A 223 -1.75 -2.44 2.92
C ALA A 223 -0.75 -1.36 2.50
N ALA A 224 -1.07 -0.60 1.45
CA ALA A 224 -0.15 0.32 0.81
C ALA A 224 -0.72 1.74 0.70
N ARG A 225 0.16 2.72 0.96
CA ARG A 225 -0.04 4.16 0.74
C ARG A 225 0.88 4.64 -0.38
N GLN A 226 0.42 5.60 -1.17
CA GLN A 226 1.21 6.22 -2.24
C GLN A 226 0.73 7.65 -2.52
N GLY A 227 1.60 8.50 -3.07
CA GLY A 227 1.38 9.95 -3.14
C GLY A 227 0.26 10.48 -4.07
N LYS A 228 -0.33 9.66 -4.94
CA LYS A 228 -1.39 10.07 -5.89
C LYS A 228 -2.81 9.92 -5.34
N SER A 229 -2.99 9.30 -4.17
CA SER A 229 -4.32 9.07 -3.59
C SER A 229 -4.27 9.07 -2.07
N ARG A 230 -5.35 9.52 -1.43
CA ARG A 230 -5.52 9.41 0.01
C ARG A 230 -5.94 8.03 0.49
N ARG A 231 -6.42 7.17 -0.42
CA ARG A 231 -6.97 5.86 -0.05
C ARG A 231 -5.86 4.89 0.33
N LEU A 232 -6.01 4.22 1.47
CA LEU A 232 -5.28 2.98 1.74
C LEU A 232 -5.74 1.93 0.72
N MET A 233 -4.79 1.31 0.04
CA MET A 233 -5.06 0.26 -0.93
C MET A 233 -4.56 -1.08 -0.41
N LEU A 234 -5.21 -2.15 -0.83
CA LEU A 234 -4.77 -3.51 -0.52
C LEU A 234 -4.41 -4.18 -1.84
N TRP A 235 -3.16 -4.62 -1.91
CA TRP A 235 -2.59 -5.24 -3.11
C TRP A 235 -2.21 -6.67 -2.81
N ASP A 236 -2.43 -7.55 -3.77
CA ASP A 236 -1.92 -8.90 -3.68
C ASP A 236 -0.37 -8.88 -3.66
N PHE A 237 0.22 -9.65 -2.74
CA PHE A 237 1.66 -9.70 -2.54
C PHE A 237 2.39 -10.09 -3.83
N ASP A 238 1.90 -11.12 -4.52
CA ASP A 238 2.57 -11.70 -5.69
C ASP A 238 2.41 -10.78 -6.91
N VAL A 239 1.28 -10.04 -6.99
CA VAL A 239 1.09 -8.98 -7.98
C VAL A 239 2.05 -7.81 -7.76
N LEU A 240 2.22 -7.35 -6.51
CA LEU A 240 3.17 -6.28 -6.18
C LEU A 240 4.62 -6.73 -6.45
N ALA A 241 4.98 -7.95 -6.07
CA ALA A 241 6.30 -8.52 -6.32
C ALA A 241 6.62 -8.60 -7.83
N SER A 242 5.64 -9.03 -8.63
CA SER A 242 5.76 -9.07 -10.09
C SER A 242 5.92 -7.67 -10.67
N SER A 243 5.17 -6.69 -10.17
CA SER A 243 5.27 -5.28 -10.57
C SER A 243 6.64 -4.69 -10.26
N ASN A 244 7.19 -4.91 -9.06
CA ASN A 244 8.53 -4.47 -8.68
C ASN A 244 9.63 -5.13 -9.53
N SER A 245 9.47 -6.42 -9.85
CA SER A 245 10.43 -7.18 -10.68
C SER A 245 10.38 -6.80 -12.17
N ASN A 246 9.37 -6.02 -12.58
CA ASN A 246 9.23 -5.59 -13.97
C ASN A 246 9.91 -4.25 -14.27
N LEU A 247 10.45 -3.56 -13.27
CA LEU A 247 10.96 -2.19 -13.39
C LEU A 247 12.26 -2.15 -14.16
N VAL A 248 12.19 -2.38 -15.46
CA VAL A 248 13.36 -2.70 -16.28
C VAL A 248 13.77 -1.55 -17.20
N GLU A 249 12.87 -0.60 -17.45
CA GLU A 249 13.07 0.47 -18.42
C GLU A 249 12.68 1.84 -17.89
N PHE A 250 13.45 2.82 -18.34
CA PHE A 250 13.03 4.21 -18.26
C PHE A 250 11.93 4.48 -19.28
N SER A 251 10.95 5.28 -18.90
CA SER A 251 9.82 5.62 -19.76
C SER A 251 10.29 6.36 -21.02
N PRO A 252 9.94 5.90 -22.24
CA PRO A 252 10.23 6.63 -23.47
C PRO A 252 9.62 8.04 -23.46
N GLU A 253 8.38 8.18 -22.97
CA GLU A 253 7.69 9.48 -22.82
C GLU A 253 8.50 10.46 -21.97
N ARG A 254 9.13 9.99 -20.88
CA ARG A 254 9.98 10.82 -20.03
C ARG A 254 11.36 11.10 -20.65
N GLY A 255 11.82 10.24 -21.56
CA GLY A 255 13.07 10.44 -22.28
C GLY A 255 12.96 11.48 -23.40
N GLU A 256 11.75 11.69 -23.91
CA GLU A 256 11.44 12.68 -24.94
C GLU A 256 10.98 14.03 -24.37
N ASP A 257 10.66 14.09 -23.07
CA ASP A 257 10.29 15.33 -22.43
C ASP A 257 11.50 16.25 -22.15
N SER A 258 11.24 17.52 -21.88
CA SER A 258 12.29 18.52 -21.64
C SER A 258 12.84 18.52 -20.20
N SER A 259 12.37 17.61 -19.36
CA SER A 259 12.74 17.52 -17.95
C SER A 259 14.06 16.79 -17.78
N LYS A 260 14.71 17.05 -16.66
CA LYS A 260 15.92 16.32 -16.25
C LYS A 260 15.56 15.22 -15.27
N TYR A 261 16.23 14.09 -15.41
CA TYR A 261 16.08 12.93 -14.54
C TYR A 261 17.44 12.40 -14.13
N HIS A 262 17.59 12.15 -12.84
CA HIS A 262 18.74 11.41 -12.33
C HIS A 262 18.45 9.90 -12.41
N LEU A 263 19.29 9.17 -13.16
CA LEU A 263 19.24 7.71 -13.22
C LEU A 263 20.57 7.14 -12.74
N PRO A 264 20.56 6.08 -11.90
CA PRO A 264 21.79 5.41 -11.51
C PRO A 264 22.45 4.73 -12.72
N LYS A 265 23.72 4.38 -12.59
CA LYS A 265 24.42 3.58 -13.62
C LYS A 265 23.68 2.26 -13.83
N GLY A 266 23.31 1.96 -15.08
CA GLY A 266 22.46 0.81 -15.42
C GLY A 266 20.95 1.11 -15.45
N GLY A 267 20.56 2.36 -15.21
CA GLY A 267 19.19 2.86 -15.37
C GLY A 267 18.20 2.31 -14.33
N VAL A 268 16.91 2.36 -14.68
CA VAL A 268 15.80 1.94 -13.82
C VAL A 268 15.97 0.49 -13.33
N ARG A 269 16.43 -0.41 -14.22
CA ARG A 269 16.67 -1.81 -13.86
C ARG A 269 17.63 -1.95 -12.68
N ALA A 270 18.81 -1.34 -12.77
CA ALA A 270 19.82 -1.45 -11.71
C ALA A 270 19.37 -0.74 -10.42
N GLY A 271 18.63 0.36 -10.56
CA GLY A 271 18.22 1.19 -9.43
C GLY A 271 17.03 0.66 -8.63
N LEU A 272 16.04 0.05 -9.29
CA LEU A 272 14.74 -0.27 -8.68
C LEU A 272 14.28 -1.74 -8.82
N CYS A 273 14.65 -2.43 -9.91
CA CYS A 273 14.07 -3.72 -10.27
C CYS A 273 14.31 -4.78 -9.19
N GLY A 274 13.24 -5.35 -8.65
CA GLY A 274 13.35 -6.43 -7.66
C GLY A 274 13.90 -5.96 -6.31
N ARG A 275 13.99 -4.65 -6.06
CA ARG A 275 14.62 -4.10 -4.84
C ARG A 275 13.61 -3.30 -4.03
N ALA A 276 13.74 -3.34 -2.70
CA ALA A 276 12.90 -2.59 -1.76
C ALA A 276 13.64 -2.29 -0.45
N LEU A 277 13.06 -1.46 0.42
CA LEU A 277 13.61 -1.10 1.72
C LEU A 277 12.67 -1.50 2.86
N ILE A 278 13.19 -2.20 3.86
CA ILE A 278 12.51 -2.38 5.14
C ILE A 278 13.03 -1.31 6.11
N LEU A 279 12.11 -0.51 6.64
CA LEU A 279 12.35 0.51 7.66
C LEU A 279 11.79 0.00 8.99
N GLN A 280 12.66 -0.32 9.95
CA GLN A 280 12.25 -0.86 11.25
C GLN A 280 12.79 0.02 12.37
N GLN A 281 11.91 0.51 13.23
CA GLN A 281 12.30 1.24 14.45
C GLN A 281 13.21 0.36 15.33
N ARG A 282 14.32 0.93 15.80
CA ARG A 282 15.29 0.28 16.70
C ARG A 282 14.76 0.12 18.12
#